data_AF-A0A218Q307-F1
#
_entry.id   AF-A0A218Q307-F1
#
_cell.length_a   1.000
_cell.length_b   1.000
_cell.length_c   1.000
_cell.angle_alpha   90.00
_cell.angle_beta   90.00
_cell.angle_gamma   90.00
#
_symmetry.space_group_name_H-M   'P 1'
#
loop_
_entity.id
_entity.type
_entity.pdbx_description
1 polymer ?
#
loop_
_entity_poly.entity_id
_entity_poly.type
_entity_poly.pdbx_seq_one_letter_code
_entity_poly.pdbx_strand_id
1 'polypeptide(L)'
;MVNIYRLDIIEVQDIVCDGRGDKGIDGIYVNENEECIDIFQSKTVQSNTKTLGDTQLKEFVGSLKQLETAEGVDSMIATTGNEQLKNLLLESQTNQQT
;
A
#
# COMPACT_ATOMS: atom_id res chain seq x y z
N MET A 1 7.40 -11.08 19.93
CA MET A 1 7.58 -10.40 18.63
C MET A 1 7.49 -8.90 18.90
N VAL A 2 8.40 -8.10 18.34
CA VAL A 2 8.41 -6.64 18.54
C VAL A 2 7.84 -6.01 17.27
N ASN A 3 6.86 -5.11 17.42
CA ASN A 3 6.37 -4.30 16.31
C ASN A 3 7.42 -3.22 15.99
N ILE A 4 7.95 -3.22 14.76
CA ILE A 4 8.99 -2.28 14.32
C ILE A 4 8.39 -0.87 14.19
N TYR A 5 7.21 -0.76 13.60
CA TYR A 5 6.51 0.51 13.40
C TYR A 5 5.79 1.00 14.67
N ARG A 6 5.66 0.14 15.68
CA ARG A 6 5.00 0.45 16.98
C ARG A 6 3.58 1.00 16.87
N LEU A 7 2.94 0.85 15.72
CA LEU A 7 1.54 1.19 15.50
C LEU A 7 0.65 0.41 16.46
N ASP A 8 -0.35 1.09 17.00
CA ASP A 8 -1.45 0.47 17.70
C ASP A 8 -2.43 -0.19 16.71
N ILE A 9 -3.44 -0.88 17.25
CA ILE A 9 -4.36 -1.67 16.42
C ILE A 9 -5.30 -0.81 15.57
N ILE A 10 -5.60 0.41 16.01
CA ILE A 10 -6.48 1.34 15.30
C ILE A 10 -5.67 1.93 14.15
N GLU A 11 -4.45 2.39 14.42
CA GLU A 11 -3.52 2.87 13.39
C GLU A 11 -3.28 1.81 12.31
N VAL A 12 -3.11 0.54 12.70
CA VAL A 12 -2.99 -0.57 11.75
C VAL A 12 -4.25 -0.74 10.90
N GLN A 13 -5.44 -0.61 11.48
CA GLN A 13 -6.69 -0.74 10.71
C GLN A 13 -6.87 0.40 9.71
N ASP A 14 -6.40 1.59 10.06
CA ASP A 14 -6.52 2.76 9.20
C ASP A 14 -5.60 2.67 7.98
N ILE A 15 -4.42 2.03 8.10
CA ILE A 15 -3.47 1.94 6.97
C ILE A 15 -3.70 0.76 6.03
N VAL A 16 -4.56 -0.21 6.38
CA VAL A 16 -4.69 -1.48 5.63
C VAL A 16 -5.71 -1.35 4.49
N CYS A 17 -5.30 -1.81 3.31
CA CYS A 17 -6.15 -1.91 2.12
C CYS A 17 -6.02 -3.26 1.37
N ASP A 18 -5.49 -4.30 2.01
CA ASP A 18 -5.39 -5.66 1.46
C ASP A 18 -6.77 -6.18 1.00
N GLY A 19 -6.89 -6.53 -0.27
CA GLY A 19 -8.12 -7.09 -0.80
C GLY A 19 -8.27 -6.97 -2.32
N ARG A 20 -9.44 -7.37 -2.82
CA ARG A 20 -9.66 -7.40 -4.27
C ARG A 20 -9.48 -6.01 -4.89
N GLY A 21 -8.53 -5.89 -5.80
CA GLY A 21 -8.30 -4.67 -6.57
C GLY A 21 -7.32 -3.68 -5.91
N ASP A 22 -6.63 -4.10 -4.85
CA ASP A 22 -5.57 -3.38 -4.14
C ASP A 22 -4.30 -3.09 -4.96
N LYS A 23 -4.22 -3.58 -6.19
CA LYS A 23 -3.06 -3.42 -7.09
C LYS A 23 -1.75 -3.93 -6.44
N GLY A 24 -1.84 -4.88 -5.51
CA GLY A 24 -0.69 -5.41 -4.76
C GLY A 24 -0.17 -4.48 -3.65
N ILE A 25 -0.93 -3.45 -3.27
CA ILE A 25 -0.67 -2.59 -2.11
C ILE A 25 -1.60 -3.01 -0.97
N ASP A 26 -1.03 -3.56 0.08
CA ASP A 26 -1.79 -4.08 1.22
C ASP A 26 -1.93 -3.05 2.35
N GLY A 27 -1.10 -2.00 2.32
CA GLY A 27 -1.27 -0.85 3.20
C GLY A 27 -0.38 0.34 2.85
N ILE A 28 -0.78 1.52 3.33
CA ILE A 28 -0.10 2.80 3.12
C ILE A 28 0.01 3.52 4.46
N TYR A 29 1.23 3.79 4.91
CA TYR A 29 1.49 4.52 6.16
C TYR A 29 2.24 5.81 5.87
N VAL A 30 1.72 6.93 6.37
CA VAL A 30 2.39 8.23 6.31
C VAL A 30 3.19 8.42 7.59
N ASN A 31 4.52 8.35 7.49
CA ASN A 31 5.40 8.58 8.61
C ASN A 31 5.77 10.05 8.69
N GLU A 32 5.03 10.80 9.50
CA GLU A 32 5.24 12.24 9.70
C GLU A 32 6.63 12.57 10.27
N ASN A 33 7.25 11.66 11.03
CA ASN A 33 8.56 11.91 11.65
C ASN A 33 9.72 11.77 10.65
N GLU A 34 9.57 10.91 9.66
CA GLU A 34 10.60 10.63 8.64
C GLU A 34 10.30 11.32 7.31
N GLU A 35 9.21 12.09 7.23
CA GLU A 35 8.71 12.75 6.02
C GLU A 35 8.62 11.79 4.82
N CYS A 36 8.19 10.55 5.09
CA CYS A 36 8.13 9.48 4.10
C CYS A 36 6.78 8.77 4.12
N ILE A 37 6.47 8.09 3.02
CA ILE A 37 5.29 7.23 2.90
C ILE A 37 5.80 5.79 2.70
N ASP A 38 5.45 4.92 3.62
CA ASP A 38 5.73 3.49 3.54
C ASP A 38 4.56 2.76 2.87
N ILE A 39 4.89 2.01 1.83
CA ILE A 39 3.92 1.20 1.07
C ILE A 39 4.21 -0.27 1.35
N PHE A 40 3.21 -1.01 1.78
CA PHE A 40 3.34 -2.41 2.16
C PHE A 40 2.74 -3.34 1.12
N GLN A 41 3.46 -4.41 0.84
CA GLN A 41 2.93 -5.63 0.23
C GLN A 41 3.22 -6.79 1.18
N SER A 42 2.25 -7.66 1.37
CA SER A 42 2.35 -8.87 2.17
C SER A 42 2.04 -10.11 1.33
N LYS A 43 2.77 -11.20 1.58
CA LYS A 43 2.41 -12.50 1.04
C LYS A 43 2.81 -13.62 1.96
N THR A 44 1.82 -14.41 2.36
CA THR A 44 2.06 -15.65 3.10
C THR A 44 1.82 -16.86 2.22
N VAL A 45 2.85 -17.70 2.04
CA VAL A 45 2.75 -18.99 1.33
C VAL A 45 2.76 -20.10 2.38
N GLN A 46 1.62 -20.74 2.59
CA GLN A 46 1.45 -21.80 3.60
C GLN A 46 1.52 -23.22 3.01
N SER A 47 1.94 -23.37 1.75
CA SER A 47 2.09 -24.68 1.09
C SER A 47 3.55 -25.06 0.96
N ASN A 48 3.89 -26.29 1.34
CA ASN A 48 5.23 -26.86 1.18
C ASN A 48 5.60 -27.12 -0.30
N THR A 49 4.65 -27.04 -1.23
CA THR A 49 4.86 -27.30 -2.66
C THR A 49 4.85 -26.05 -3.52
N LYS A 50 4.54 -24.88 -2.94
CA LYS A 50 4.48 -23.61 -3.67
C LYS A 50 5.64 -22.73 -3.24
N THR A 51 6.27 -22.09 -4.21
CA THR A 51 7.25 -21.04 -3.98
C THR A 51 6.62 -19.68 -4.25
N LEU A 52 7.19 -18.64 -3.65
CA LEU A 52 6.87 -17.26 -4.02
C LEU A 52 7.66 -16.93 -5.29
N GLY A 53 6.94 -16.77 -6.41
CA GLY A 53 7.52 -16.31 -7.67
C GLY A 53 7.72 -14.79 -7.70
N ASP A 54 8.32 -14.28 -8.77
CA ASP A 54 8.62 -12.86 -8.91
C ASP A 54 7.45 -12.01 -9.46
N THR A 55 6.36 -12.64 -9.91
CA THR A 55 5.21 -11.95 -10.52
C THR A 55 4.60 -10.92 -9.60
N GLN A 56 4.30 -11.30 -8.35
CA GLN A 56 3.68 -10.40 -7.36
C GLN A 56 4.61 -9.23 -6.99
N LEU A 57 5.92 -9.50 -6.92
CA LEU A 57 6.90 -8.45 -6.64
C LEU A 57 7.04 -7.48 -7.83
N LYS A 58 7.00 -7.99 -9.07
CA LYS A 58 7.00 -7.14 -10.28
C LYS A 58 5.74 -6.29 -10.38
N GLU A 59 4.58 -6.85 -10.07
CA GLU A 59 3.31 -6.13 -10.01
C GLU A 59 3.39 -5.00 -8.97
N PHE A 60 3.88 -5.31 -7.77
CA PHE A 60 4.07 -4.31 -6.72
C PHE A 60 5.03 -3.19 -7.14
N VAL A 61 6.19 -3.52 -7.72
CA VAL A 61 7.11 -2.52 -8.29
C VAL A 61 6.43 -1.69 -9.38
N GLY A 62 5.57 -2.28 -10.19
CA GLY A 62 4.76 -1.57 -11.18
C GLY A 62 3.75 -0.60 -10.56
N SER A 63 3.17 -0.94 -9.42
CA SER A 63 2.30 -0.05 -8.64
C SER A 63 3.09 1.09 -8.01
N LEU A 64 4.27 0.82 -7.43
CA LEU A 64 5.15 1.87 -6.90
C LEU A 64 5.53 2.91 -7.96
N LYS A 65 5.83 2.48 -9.19
CA LYS A 65 6.09 3.40 -10.31
C LYS A 65 4.91 4.29 -10.67
N GLN A 66 3.68 3.82 -10.48
CA GLN A 66 2.50 4.66 -10.69
C GLN A 66 2.34 5.70 -9.59
N LEU A 67 2.83 5.44 -8.38
CA LEU A 67 2.81 6.40 -7.28
C LEU A 67 3.88 7.50 -7.41
N GLU A 68 4.84 7.38 -8.34
CA GLU A 68 5.90 8.37 -8.55
C GLU A 68 5.40 9.70 -9.16
N THR A 69 4.23 9.70 -9.80
CA THR A 69 3.67 10.90 -10.45
C THR A 69 2.24 11.16 -10.03
N ALA A 70 1.83 12.43 -10.00
CA ALA A 70 0.46 12.81 -9.67
C ALA A 70 -0.56 12.15 -10.62
N GLU A 71 -0.27 12.13 -11.92
CA GLU A 71 -1.14 11.50 -12.92
C GLU A 71 -1.25 9.98 -12.72
N GLY A 72 -0.18 9.34 -12.25
CA GLY A 72 -0.16 7.92 -11.96
C GLY A 72 -1.00 7.60 -10.72
N VAL A 73 -0.91 8.42 -9.67
CA VAL A 73 -1.79 8.32 -8.49
C VAL A 73 -3.26 8.54 -8.89
N ASP A 74 -3.56 9.57 -9.69
CA ASP A 74 -4.92 9.84 -10.16
C ASP A 74 -5.49 8.68 -10.99
N SER A 75 -4.65 8.08 -11.84
CA SER A 75 -5.01 6.87 -12.60
C SER A 75 -5.27 5.67 -11.68
N MET A 76 -4.48 5.49 -10.61
CA MET A 76 -4.73 4.45 -9.61
C MET A 76 -6.06 4.68 -8.88
N ILE A 77 -6.33 5.91 -8.44
CA ILE A 77 -7.60 6.31 -7.80
C ILE A 77 -8.81 6.05 -8.72
N ALA A 78 -8.66 6.32 -10.02
CA ALA A 78 -9.73 6.14 -11.01
C ALA A 78 -9.98 4.67 -11.37
N THR A 79 -8.95 3.82 -11.32
CA THR A 79 -9.01 2.43 -11.82
C THR A 79 -8.96 1.36 -10.74
N THR A 80 -8.71 1.73 -9.48
CA THR A 80 -8.80 0.80 -8.36
C THR A 80 -10.24 0.39 -8.11
N GLY A 81 -10.46 -0.91 -7.91
CA GLY A 81 -11.74 -1.44 -7.43
C GLY A 81 -11.82 -1.53 -5.91
N ASN A 82 -10.77 -1.10 -5.20
CA ASN A 82 -10.64 -1.17 -3.76
C ASN A 82 -10.86 0.23 -3.16
N GLU A 83 -11.95 0.38 -2.41
CA GLU A 83 -12.34 1.65 -1.79
C GLU A 83 -11.36 2.11 -0.70
N GLN A 84 -10.78 1.19 0.07
CA GLN A 84 -9.81 1.52 1.11
C GLN A 84 -8.53 2.09 0.49
N LEU A 85 -7.99 1.44 -0.53
CA LEU A 85 -6.83 1.95 -1.26
C LEU A 85 -7.12 3.34 -1.85
N LYS A 86 -8.32 3.51 -2.43
CA LYS A 86 -8.72 4.80 -3.00
C LYS A 86 -8.70 5.92 -1.96
N ASN A 87 -9.28 5.67 -0.79
CA ASN A 87 -9.35 6.66 0.29
C ASN A 87 -7.95 7.01 0.80
N LEU A 88 -7.09 6.01 1.02
CA LEU A 88 -5.71 6.21 1.47
C LEU A 88 -4.88 7.06 0.50
N LEU A 89 -5.05 6.85 -0.81
CA LEU A 89 -4.37 7.65 -1.82
C LEU A 89 -4.86 9.11 -1.84
N LEU A 90 -6.16 9.34 -1.66
CA LEU A 90 -6.74 10.70 -1.60
C LEU A 90 -6.28 11.46 -0.34
N GLU A 91 -6.25 10.79 0.81
CA GLU A 91 -5.78 11.35 2.07
C GLU A 91 -4.28 11.70 1.99
N SER A 92 -3.47 10.78 1.44
CA SER A 92 -2.03 10.96 1.27
C SER A 92 -1.67 12.07 0.28
N GLN A 93 -2.50 12.32 -0.74
CA GLN A 93 -2.34 13.48 -1.64
C GLN A 93 -2.63 14.81 -0.92
N THR A 94 -3.64 14.83 -0.06
CA THR A 94 -4.08 16.04 0.64
C THR A 94 -3.05 16.50 1.67
N ASN A 95 -2.39 15.56 2.35
CA ASN A 95 -1.37 15.85 3.36
C ASN A 95 -0.06 16.45 2.78
N GLN A 96 0.19 16.32 1.47
CA GLN A 96 1.36 16.93 0.82
C GLN A 96 1.15 18.40 0.39
N GLN A 97 -0.07 18.94 0.47
CA GLN A 97 -0.40 20.31 0.04
C GLN A 97 -0.48 21.33 1.19
N THR A 98 -0.24 20.90 2.44
CA THR A 98 -0.30 21.76 3.63
C THR A 98 1.10 22.01 4.19
#